data_AF-X6EL52-F1
#
_entry.id   AF-X6EL52-F1
#
_cell.length_a   1.000
_cell.length_b   1.000
_cell.length_c   1.000
_cell.angle_alpha   90.00
_cell.angle_beta   90.00
_cell.angle_gamma   90.00
#
_symmetry.space_group_name_H-M   'P 1'
#
loop_
_entity.id
_entity.type
_entity.pdbx_description
1 polymer ?
#
loop_
_entity_poly.entity_id
_entity_poly.type
_entity_poly.pdbx_seq_one_letter_code
_entity_poly.pdbx_strand_id
1 'polypeptide(L)'
;MGNTAQKRAIENYRSRLAERGIARFEIQAFDADRDLLRTLARKLTESGPDARQLRRTIQQAVAGEPPKAGSILAALRRSPLVGSNLDLSRPREEGREIDL
;
A
#
# COMPACT_ATOMS: atom_id res chain seq x y z
N MET A 1 39.64 -13.79 -14.12
CA MET A 1 38.96 -14.66 -15.10
C MET A 1 38.02 -15.59 -14.35
N GLY A 2 36.71 -15.31 -14.33
CA GLY A 2 35.75 -16.19 -13.65
C GLY A 2 35.64 -17.52 -14.40
N ASN A 3 35.92 -18.62 -13.70
CA ASN A 3 35.93 -20.00 -14.20
C ASN A 3 34.64 -20.28 -14.99
N THR A 4 34.75 -20.91 -16.17
CA THR A 4 33.62 -21.20 -17.08
C THR A 4 32.48 -21.96 -16.38
N ALA A 5 32.81 -22.77 -15.38
CA ALA A 5 31.85 -23.44 -14.50
C ALA A 5 30.96 -22.46 -13.72
N GLN A 6 31.52 -21.36 -13.21
CA GLN A 6 30.76 -20.34 -12.45
C GLN A 6 29.76 -19.61 -13.34
N LYS A 7 30.15 -19.29 -14.58
CA LYS A 7 29.25 -18.65 -15.56
C LYS A 7 28.05 -19.55 -15.86
N ARG A 8 28.29 -20.83 -16.17
CA ARG A 8 27.22 -21.82 -16.40
C ARG A 8 26.31 -22.01 -15.18
N ALA A 9 26.88 -22.04 -13.98
CA ALA A 9 26.09 -22.15 -12.75
C ALA A 9 25.14 -20.95 -12.56
N ILE A 10 25.60 -19.74 -12.86
CA ILE A 10 24.80 -18.52 -12.81
C ILE A 10 23.70 -18.54 -13.89
N GLU A 11 24.02 -18.93 -15.11
CA GLU A 11 23.04 -19.06 -16.20
C GLU A 11 21.94 -20.07 -15.86
N ASN A 12 22.31 -21.28 -15.42
CA ASN A 12 21.34 -22.30 -15.02
C ASN A 12 20.48 -21.87 -13.84
N TYR A 13 21.03 -21.12 -12.89
CA TYR A 13 20.24 -20.53 -11.80
C TYR A 13 19.23 -19.51 -12.32
N ARG A 14 19.63 -18.65 -13.27
CA ARG A 14 18.74 -17.66 -13.88
C ARG A 14 17.63 -18.30 -14.69
N SER A 15 17.93 -19.33 -15.48
CA SER A 15 16.90 -20.07 -16.25
C SER A 15 15.83 -20.65 -15.33
N ARG A 16 16.23 -21.27 -14.20
CA ARG A 16 15.29 -21.79 -13.19
C ARG A 16 14.43 -20.71 -12.53
N LEU A 17 14.97 -19.50 -12.34
CA LEU A 17 14.17 -18.38 -11.83
C LEU A 17 13.17 -17.89 -12.89
N ALA A 18 13.58 -17.80 -14.16
CA ALA A 18 12.72 -17.40 -15.26
C ALA A 18 11.56 -18.38 -15.48
N GLU A 19 11.82 -19.70 -15.40
CA GLU A 19 10.79 -20.75 -15.44
C GLU A 19 9.72 -20.59 -14.34
N ARG A 20 10.10 -19.97 -13.20
CA ARG A 20 9.19 -19.65 -12.09
C ARG A 20 8.51 -18.27 -12.25
N GLY A 21 8.71 -17.58 -13.37
CA GLY A 21 8.20 -16.24 -13.62
C GLY A 21 8.94 -15.12 -12.89
N ILE A 22 10.14 -15.39 -12.35
CA ILE A 22 10.94 -14.40 -11.63
C ILE A 22 11.95 -13.78 -12.60
N ALA A 23 11.78 -12.48 -12.85
CA ALA A 23 12.67 -11.69 -13.70
C ALA A 23 13.53 -10.73 -12.88
N ARG A 24 14.72 -10.40 -13.41
CA ARG A 24 15.58 -9.35 -12.87
C ARG A 24 15.33 -8.06 -13.62
N PHE A 25 15.20 -6.97 -12.88
CA PHE A 25 15.09 -5.62 -13.42
C PHE A 25 15.94 -4.67 -12.57
N GLU A 26 16.36 -3.58 -13.20
CA GLU A 26 17.08 -2.49 -12.53
C GLU A 26 16.08 -1.45 -12.03
N ILE A 27 16.34 -0.91 -10.84
CA ILE A 27 15.45 0.03 -10.15
C ILE A 27 16.30 1.22 -9.73
N GLN A 28 15.79 2.43 -9.97
CA GLN A 28 16.33 3.65 -9.35
C GLN A 28 15.62 3.87 -8.02
N ALA A 29 16.37 3.91 -6.92
CA ALA A 29 15.87 4.12 -5.57
C ALA A 29 16.96 4.75 -4.69
N PHE A 30 16.58 5.31 -3.55
CA PHE A 30 17.56 5.76 -2.56
C PHE A 30 18.28 4.55 -1.94
N ASP A 31 19.56 4.72 -1.59
CA ASP A 31 20.35 3.64 -0.98
C ASP A 31 19.78 3.19 0.38
N ALA A 32 19.16 4.12 1.12
CA ALA A 32 18.48 3.82 2.38
C ALA A 32 17.34 2.80 2.23
N ASP A 33 16.70 2.72 1.06
CA ASP A 33 15.58 1.82 0.80
C ASP A 33 16.01 0.45 0.26
N ARG A 34 17.31 0.24 0.02
CA ARG A 34 17.83 -0.94 -0.67
C ARG A 34 17.42 -2.26 -0.01
N ASP A 35 17.56 -2.36 1.32
CA ASP A 35 17.23 -3.58 2.05
C ASP A 35 15.73 -3.79 2.20
N LEU A 36 14.96 -2.69 2.27
CA LEU A 36 13.50 -2.73 2.25
C LEU A 36 13.00 -3.30 0.91
N LEU A 37 13.46 -2.75 -0.22
CA LEU A 37 13.08 -3.21 -1.56
C LEU A 37 13.49 -4.66 -1.81
N ARG A 38 14.68 -5.07 -1.35
CA ARG A 38 15.14 -6.46 -1.45
C ARG A 38 14.24 -7.41 -0.67
N THR A 39 13.90 -7.05 0.57
CA THR A 39 13.02 -7.86 1.43
C THR A 39 11.61 -7.94 0.87
N LEU A 40 11.12 -6.82 0.33
CA LEU A 40 9.82 -6.74 -0.32
C LEU A 40 9.75 -7.65 -1.54
N ALA A 41 10.73 -7.57 -2.44
CA ALA A 41 10.80 -8.43 -3.62
C ALA A 41 10.83 -9.92 -3.23
N ARG A 42 11.59 -10.29 -2.19
CA ARG A 42 11.63 -11.69 -1.69
C ARG A 42 10.27 -12.16 -1.18
N LYS A 43 9.57 -11.35 -0.37
CA LYS A 43 8.23 -11.72 0.11
C LYS A 43 7.22 -11.88 -1.03
N LEU A 44 7.35 -11.08 -2.09
CA LEU A 44 6.46 -11.16 -3.24
C LEU A 44 6.70 -12.41 -4.10
N THR A 45 7.88 -13.04 -4.03
CA THR A 45 8.19 -14.28 -4.77
C THR A 45 7.84 -15.57 -4.00
N GLU A 46 7.49 -15.48 -2.72
CA GLU A 46 7.16 -16.64 -1.87
C GLU A 46 5.79 -17.27 -2.18
N SER A 47 4.97 -16.68 -3.06
CA SER A 47 3.67 -17.19 -3.53
C SER A 47 2.73 -17.67 -2.41
N GLY A 48 1.81 -16.81 -1.98
CA GLY A 48 0.87 -17.16 -0.92
C GLY A 48 -0.20 -16.09 -0.65
N PRO A 49 -1.13 -16.33 0.28
CA PRO A 49 -2.13 -15.33 0.69
C PRO A 49 -1.45 -14.04 1.17
N ASP A 50 -0.35 -14.15 1.91
CA ASP A 50 0.40 -13.00 2.44
C ASP A 50 1.03 -12.17 1.31
N ALA A 51 1.63 -12.82 0.31
CA ALA A 51 2.18 -12.15 -0.86
C ALA A 51 1.09 -11.44 -1.69
N ARG A 52 -0.12 -12.03 -1.78
CA ARG A 52 -1.28 -11.39 -2.44
C ARG A 52 -1.76 -10.17 -1.66
N GLN A 53 -1.87 -10.28 -0.33
CA GLN A 53 -2.29 -9.17 0.51
C GLN A 53 -1.29 -8.01 0.45
N LEU A 54 0.00 -8.32 0.55
CA LEU A 54 1.08 -7.34 0.41
C LEU A 54 1.02 -6.61 -0.93
N ARG A 55 0.79 -7.33 -2.04
CA ARG A 55 0.62 -6.72 -3.37
C ARG A 55 -0.55 -5.72 -3.41
N ARG A 56 -1.69 -6.06 -2.81
CA ARG A 56 -2.86 -5.16 -2.72
C ARG A 56 -2.55 -3.91 -1.91
N THR A 57 -1.90 -4.06 -0.75
CA THR A 57 -1.53 -2.93 0.10
C THR A 57 -0.58 -1.97 -0.61
N ILE A 58 0.42 -2.48 -1.32
CA ILE A 58 1.36 -1.65 -2.10
C ILE A 58 0.65 -0.95 -3.24
N GLN A 59 -0.23 -1.66 -3.98
CA GLN A 59 -1.03 -1.04 -5.04
C GLN A 59 -1.86 0.12 -4.52
N GLN A 60 -2.50 -0.02 -3.36
CA GLN A 60 -3.27 1.06 -2.73
C GLN A 60 -2.39 2.24 -2.33
N ALA A 61 -1.24 1.96 -1.71
CA ALA A 61 -0.31 3.02 -1.27
C ALA A 61 0.27 3.81 -2.46
N VAL A 62 0.57 3.14 -3.58
CA VAL A 62 1.17 3.76 -4.77
C VAL A 62 0.12 4.41 -5.67
N ALA A 63 -1.10 3.88 -5.74
CA ALA A 63 -2.19 4.46 -6.53
C ALA A 63 -2.61 5.86 -6.05
N GLY A 64 -2.12 6.30 -4.88
CA GLY A 64 -2.51 7.58 -4.29
C GLY A 64 -4.00 7.64 -3.98
N GLU A 65 -4.66 6.48 -3.86
CA GLU A 65 -6.08 6.43 -3.48
C GLU A 65 -6.19 7.15 -2.13
N PRO A 66 -7.03 8.19 -2.04
CA PRO A 66 -7.22 8.90 -0.79
C PRO A 66 -7.61 7.86 0.26
N PRO A 67 -7.05 7.93 1.47
CA PRO A 67 -7.38 6.97 2.52
C PRO A 67 -8.89 6.86 2.60
N LYS A 68 -9.41 5.62 2.58
CA LYS A 68 -10.86 5.35 2.60
C LYS A 68 -11.49 6.33 3.58
N ALA A 69 -12.43 7.14 3.09
CA ALA A 69 -13.18 8.07 3.92
C ALA A 69 -13.54 7.35 5.23
N GLY A 70 -13.09 7.90 6.36
CA GLY A 70 -13.27 7.25 7.67
C GLY A 70 -14.72 6.83 7.85
N SER A 71 -14.97 5.77 8.62
CA SER A 71 -16.30 5.14 8.75
C SER A 71 -17.42 6.16 9.01
N ILE A 72 -17.13 7.21 9.77
CA ILE A 72 -18.03 8.34 10.05
C ILE A 72 -18.37 9.12 8.78
N LEU A 73 -17.36 9.53 7.99
CA LEU A 73 -17.60 10.24 6.73
C LEU A 73 -18.35 9.37 5.71
N ALA A 74 -18.03 8.07 5.66
CA ALA A 74 -18.75 7.11 4.83
C ALA A 74 -20.21 6.92 5.27
N ALA A 75 -20.48 6.90 6.57
CA ALA A 75 -21.84 6.82 7.12
C ALA A 75 -22.64 8.10 6.84
N LEU A 76 -22.04 9.28 7.07
CA LEU A 76 -22.66 10.57 6.79
C LEU A 76 -23.01 10.73 5.30
N ARG A 77 -22.16 10.26 4.38
CA ARG A 77 -22.44 10.26 2.93
C ARG A 77 -23.57 9.31 2.50
N ARG A 78 -23.97 8.36 3.35
CA ARG A 78 -25.13 7.47 3.11
C ARG A 78 -26.40 7.97 3.82
N SER A 79 -26.32 9.08 4.55
CA SER A 79 -27.48 9.65 5.23
C SER A 79 -28.53 10.08 4.21
N PRO A 80 -29.82 9.81 4.45
CA PRO A 80 -30.90 10.34 3.62
C PRO A 80 -30.97 11.87 3.64
N LEU A 81 -30.27 12.52 4.59
CA LEU A 81 -30.20 13.97 4.70
C LEU A 81 -29.13 14.62 3.79
N VAL A 82 -28.37 13.82 3.02
CA VAL A 82 -27.42 14.35 2.05
C VAL A 82 -28.15 15.21 1.00
N GLY A 83 -27.70 16.45 0.81
CA GLY A 83 -28.33 17.40 -0.12
C GLY A 83 -29.64 18.01 0.40
N SER A 84 -30.07 17.67 1.62
CA SER A 84 -31.16 18.37 2.29
C SER A 84 -30.71 19.77 2.69
N ASN A 85 -31.60 20.76 2.57
CA ASN A 85 -31.31 22.14 2.95
C ASN A 85 -31.39 22.30 4.48
N LEU A 86 -30.45 21.68 5.18
CA LEU A 86 -30.34 21.77 6.64
C LEU A 86 -29.72 23.11 7.02
N ASP A 87 -30.35 23.82 7.95
CA ASP A 87 -29.69 24.94 8.61
C ASP A 87 -28.68 24.39 9.61
N LEU A 88 -27.39 24.54 9.27
CA LEU A 88 -26.27 24.11 10.11
C LEU A 88 -25.77 25.23 11.02
N SER A 89 -26.44 26.39 11.03
CA SER A 89 -26.09 27.47 11.93
C SER A 89 -26.37 27.03 13.38
N ARG A 90 -25.33 27.12 14.21
CA ARG A 90 -25.46 26.88 15.65
C ARG A 90 -25.68 28.24 16.31
N PRO A 91 -26.84 28.48 16.95
CA PRO A 91 -27.03 29.70 17.72
C PRO A 91 -26.02 29.73 18.87
N ARG A 92 -25.39 30.90 19.06
CA ARG A 92 -24.57 31.18 20.24
C ARG A 92 -25.48 31.73 21.31
N GLU A 93 -25.76 30.92 22.31
CA GLU A 93 -26.46 31.35 23.52
C GLU A 93 -25.44 31.61 24.64
N GLU A 94 -25.76 32.53 25.54
CA GLU A 94 -24.88 32.88 26.67
C GLU A 94 -24.71 31.72 27.67
N GLY A 95 -25.50 30.66 27.54
CA GLY A 95 -25.54 29.53 28.45
C GLY A 95 -26.56 29.75 29.55
N ARG A 96 -26.76 28.71 30.37
CA ARG A 96 -27.66 28.76 31.53
C ARG A 96 -26.86 29.27 32.72
N GLU A 97 -27.41 30.23 33.45
CA GLU A 97 -26.89 30.65 34.75
C GLU A 97 -26.94 29.44 35.70
N ILE A 98 -25.76 29.02 36.16
CA ILE A 98 -25.58 27.90 37.10
C ILE A 98 -24.79 28.43 38.30
N ASP A 99 -25.32 28.22 39.49
CA ASP A 99 -24.62 28.50 40.74
C ASP A 99 -23.66 27.33 41.01
N LEU A 100 -22.35 27.61 41.13
CA LEU A 100 -21.29 26.60 41.28
C LEU A 100 -20.87 26.43 42.73
#